data_AF-A0A5C6G8B7-F1
#
_entry.id   AF-A0A5C6G8B7-F1
#
_cell.length_a   1.000
_cell.length_b   1.000
_cell.length_c   1.000
_cell.angle_alpha   90.00
_cell.angle_beta   90.00
_cell.angle_gamma   90.00
#
_symmetry.space_group_name_H-M   'P 1'
#
loop_
_entity.id
_entity.type
_entity.pdbx_description
1 polymer ?
#
loop_
_entity_poly.entity_id
_entity_poly.type
_entity_poly.pdbx_seq_one_letter_code
_entity_poly.pdbx_strand_id
1 'polypeptide(L)'
;MHAAVLLAIVLKGLANAHGSHSQKPIVSKDATWMEKHMAEEHHIDSWDAGAFFALHDYNSDGAWQGEEIMRTYGLMDPSNKDMSHDRKMEVLQYLTGLLDKDHDGEVSESEFKTFIDQGETLPDMGTGPGHHGDDEYEYEIHHWEKYHDENTKLEDLTHPEDIEHFKHHEDLERAQEAQEAMDKISIIEDNIPAKFRRH
;
A
#
# COMPACT_ATOMS: atom_id res chain seq x y z
N MET A 1 55.72 -11.85 18.92
CA MET A 1 54.78 -11.65 17.81
C MET A 1 53.49 -12.37 18.18
N HIS A 2 52.58 -11.67 18.86
CA HIS A 2 51.27 -12.12 19.36
C HIS A 2 50.49 -10.83 19.61
N ALA A 3 49.20 -10.64 19.35
CA ALA A 3 48.17 -11.37 18.64
C ALA A 3 47.11 -10.29 18.28
N ALA A 4 46.55 -10.33 17.08
CA ALA A 4 45.48 -9.41 16.68
C ALA A 4 44.17 -9.85 17.35
N VAL A 5 43.54 -8.95 18.11
CA VAL A 5 42.19 -9.16 18.66
C VAL A 5 41.21 -8.46 17.73
N LEU A 6 40.52 -9.25 16.90
CA LEU A 6 39.34 -8.82 16.17
C LEU A 6 38.14 -9.00 17.10
N LEU A 7 37.54 -7.89 17.52
CA LEU A 7 36.28 -7.90 18.25
C LEU A 7 35.13 -7.77 17.24
N ALA A 8 34.52 -8.89 16.88
CA ALA A 8 33.28 -8.93 16.12
C ALA A 8 32.11 -8.68 17.09
N ILE A 9 31.50 -7.49 17.03
CA ILE A 9 30.26 -7.18 17.73
C ILE A 9 29.11 -7.61 16.81
N VAL A 10 28.47 -8.72 17.15
CA VAL A 10 27.20 -9.13 16.54
C VAL A 10 26.07 -8.48 17.34
N LEU A 11 25.47 -7.41 16.80
CA LEU A 11 24.19 -6.91 17.29
C LEU A 11 23.09 -7.87 16.81
N LYS A 12 22.53 -8.66 17.70
CA LYS A 12 21.24 -9.30 17.46
C LYS A 12 20.15 -8.30 17.84
N GLY A 13 19.64 -7.57 16.85
CA GLY A 13 18.38 -6.86 16.98
C GLY A 13 17.26 -7.88 17.11
N LEU A 14 16.62 -7.95 18.29
CA LEU A 14 15.32 -8.57 18.42
C LEU A 14 14.31 -7.56 17.87
N ALA A 15 13.95 -7.69 16.60
CA ALA A 15 12.75 -7.07 16.09
C ALA A 15 11.56 -7.79 16.75
N ASN A 16 11.02 -7.19 17.80
CA ASN A 16 9.73 -7.58 18.36
C ASN A 16 8.65 -6.95 17.47
N ALA A 17 8.27 -7.63 16.40
CA ALA A 17 6.97 -7.42 15.78
C ALA A 17 5.92 -8.07 16.69
N HIS A 18 5.38 -7.30 17.64
CA HIS A 18 4.20 -7.73 18.40
C HIS A 18 2.96 -7.23 17.66
N GLY A 19 2.25 -8.13 16.98
CA GLY A 19 0.85 -7.95 16.62
C GLY A 19 0.02 -8.01 17.89
N SER A 20 -0.01 -6.92 18.64
CA SER A 20 -1.09 -6.65 19.59
C SER A 20 -2.17 -5.96 18.77
N HIS A 21 -3.42 -6.42 18.84
CA HIS A 21 -4.59 -5.70 18.32
C HIS A 21 -4.73 -4.37 19.07
N SER A 22 -3.91 -3.39 18.71
CA SER A 22 -3.94 -2.04 19.25
C SER A 22 -5.15 -1.35 18.64
N GLN A 23 -6.07 -0.93 19.51
CA GLN A 23 -7.19 -0.08 19.12
C GLN A 23 -6.68 1.09 18.26
N LYS A 24 -7.37 1.36 17.14
CA LYS A 24 -7.05 2.47 16.23
C LYS A 24 -6.80 3.75 17.03
N PRO A 25 -5.72 4.51 16.75
CA PRO A 25 -5.48 5.77 17.44
C PRO A 25 -6.68 6.71 17.36
N ILE A 26 -6.99 7.40 18.46
CA ILE A 26 -8.06 8.40 18.49
C ILE A 26 -7.55 9.66 17.78
N VAL A 27 -8.11 9.95 16.59
CA VAL A 27 -7.74 11.12 15.79
C VAL A 27 -8.67 12.30 16.07
N SER A 28 -8.11 13.50 16.20
CA SER A 28 -8.90 14.74 16.32
C SER A 28 -9.68 15.02 15.03
N LYS A 29 -10.88 15.58 15.16
CA LYS A 29 -11.66 16.07 14.00
C LYS A 29 -10.91 17.12 13.17
N ASP A 30 -10.03 17.89 13.82
CA ASP A 30 -9.27 18.99 13.22
C ASP A 30 -7.86 18.51 12.79
N ALA A 31 -7.60 17.19 12.84
CA ALA A 31 -6.34 16.59 12.42
C ALA A 31 -6.13 16.73 10.91
N THR A 32 -4.86 16.79 10.50
CA THR A 32 -4.46 16.82 9.10
C THR A 32 -4.82 15.52 8.41
N TRP A 33 -4.83 15.53 7.07
CA TRP A 33 -5.00 14.30 6.30
C TRP A 33 -3.89 13.29 6.62
N MET A 34 -2.64 13.73 6.77
CA MET A 34 -1.52 12.85 7.13
C MET A 34 -1.70 12.18 8.49
N GLU A 35 -2.18 12.92 9.50
CA GLU A 35 -2.44 12.36 10.83
C GLU A 35 -3.55 11.31 10.79
N LYS A 36 -4.62 11.57 10.01
CA LYS A 36 -5.70 10.60 9.80
C LYS A 36 -5.21 9.37 9.05
N HIS A 37 -4.49 9.56 7.95
CA HIS A 37 -3.90 8.50 7.15
C HIS A 37 -3.01 7.57 7.99
N MET A 38 -2.07 8.13 8.75
CA MET A 38 -1.17 7.34 9.60
C MET A 38 -1.90 6.59 10.71
N ALA A 39 -2.97 7.16 11.26
CA ALA A 39 -3.76 6.49 12.27
C ALA A 39 -4.69 5.41 11.69
N GLU A 40 -5.30 5.64 10.53
CA GLU A 40 -6.32 4.77 9.94
C GLU A 40 -5.70 3.62 9.13
N GLU A 41 -4.62 3.88 8.38
CA GLU A 41 -3.97 2.91 7.48
C GLU A 41 -2.77 2.19 8.14
N HIS A 42 -2.08 2.87 9.06
CA HIS A 42 -0.86 2.35 9.69
C HIS A 42 -0.99 2.06 11.18
N HIS A 43 -2.07 2.50 11.83
CA HIS A 43 -2.23 2.47 13.29
C HIS A 43 -1.08 3.15 14.06
N ILE A 44 -0.49 4.21 13.49
CA ILE A 44 0.62 4.98 14.07
C ILE A 44 0.14 6.37 14.49
N ASP A 45 0.32 6.72 15.76
CA ASP A 45 -0.06 8.03 16.34
C ASP A 45 1.13 9.00 16.51
N SER A 46 2.36 8.51 16.31
CA SER A 46 3.58 9.30 16.40
C SER A 46 4.59 8.89 15.34
N TRP A 47 4.96 9.83 14.48
CA TRP A 47 5.86 9.66 13.35
C TRP A 47 6.60 10.96 13.06
N ASP A 48 7.68 10.88 12.30
CA ASP A 48 8.36 12.04 11.73
C ASP A 48 8.32 12.01 10.20
N ALA A 49 8.72 13.10 9.54
CA ALA A 49 8.68 13.19 8.08
C ALA A 49 9.47 12.08 7.39
N GLY A 50 10.57 11.60 7.98
CA GLY A 50 11.36 10.50 7.41
C GLY A 50 10.61 9.17 7.49
N ALA A 51 9.95 8.89 8.62
CA ALA A 51 9.11 7.72 8.78
C ALA A 51 7.92 7.73 7.80
N PHE A 52 7.24 8.87 7.65
CA PHE A 52 6.18 9.01 6.65
C PHE A 52 6.72 8.78 5.24
N PHE A 53 7.87 9.38 4.90
CA PHE A 53 8.48 9.19 3.59
C PHE A 53 8.77 7.70 3.29
N ALA A 54 9.51 7.05 4.19
CA ALA A 54 9.95 5.68 4.03
C ALA A 54 8.82 4.65 3.98
N LEU A 55 7.70 4.90 4.67
CA LEU A 55 6.53 4.00 4.63
C LEU A 55 5.80 4.02 3.28
N HIS A 56 5.92 5.10 2.52
CA HIS A 56 5.24 5.27 1.24
C HIS A 56 6.18 5.23 0.03
N ASP A 57 7.48 5.00 0.28
CA ASP A 57 8.45 4.56 -0.72
C ASP A 57 8.34 3.02 -0.83
N TYR A 58 7.31 2.58 -1.56
CA TYR A 58 6.89 1.18 -1.63
C TYR A 58 7.91 0.29 -2.32
N ASN A 59 8.69 0.84 -3.25
CA ASN A 59 9.75 0.11 -3.94
C ASN A 59 11.13 0.27 -3.24
N SER A 60 11.23 1.15 -2.25
CA SER A 60 12.42 1.44 -1.44
C SER A 60 13.62 1.95 -2.25
N ASP A 61 13.36 2.77 -3.28
CA ASP A 61 14.40 3.37 -4.11
C ASP A 61 14.80 4.79 -3.71
N GLY A 62 14.14 5.37 -2.70
CA GLY A 62 14.46 6.66 -2.10
C GLY A 62 13.76 7.84 -2.76
N ALA A 63 12.81 7.61 -3.66
CA ALA A 63 12.00 8.65 -4.28
C ALA A 63 10.54 8.18 -4.40
N TRP A 64 9.58 9.09 -4.23
CA TRP A 64 8.20 8.78 -4.57
C TRP A 64 7.95 9.05 -6.05
N GLN A 65 7.60 8.00 -6.79
CA GLN A 65 7.07 8.17 -8.14
C GLN A 65 5.56 8.45 -8.12
N GLY A 66 5.04 8.88 -9.27
CA GLY A 66 3.62 9.20 -9.39
C GLY A 66 2.68 8.06 -8.99
N GLU A 67 3.05 6.80 -9.27
CA GLU A 67 2.26 5.63 -8.87
C GLU A 67 2.18 5.48 -7.34
N GLU A 68 3.26 5.76 -6.62
CA GLU A 68 3.30 5.69 -5.16
C GLU A 68 2.52 6.82 -4.51
N ILE A 69 2.54 8.02 -5.11
CA ILE A 69 1.67 9.13 -4.72
C ILE A 69 0.19 8.75 -4.92
N MET A 70 -0.14 8.18 -6.09
CA MET A 70 -1.50 7.72 -6.40
C MET A 70 -1.95 6.61 -5.45
N ARG A 71 -1.08 5.66 -5.11
CA ARG A 71 -1.33 4.57 -4.16
C ARG A 71 -1.59 5.12 -2.77
N THR A 72 -0.71 5.98 -2.26
CA THR A 72 -0.83 6.61 -0.93
C THR A 72 -2.16 7.36 -0.76
N TYR A 73 -2.65 8.00 -1.83
CA TYR A 73 -3.95 8.68 -1.83
C TYR A 73 -5.15 7.77 -2.16
N GLY A 74 -4.97 6.46 -2.28
CA GLY A 74 -6.03 5.50 -2.57
C GLY A 74 -6.63 5.62 -3.97
N LEU A 75 -5.95 6.27 -4.93
CA LEU A 75 -6.51 6.53 -6.26
C LEU A 75 -6.65 5.26 -7.11
N MET A 76 -5.91 4.22 -6.76
CA MET A 76 -5.94 2.91 -7.44
C MET A 76 -6.86 1.90 -6.73
N ASP A 77 -7.36 2.26 -5.54
CA ASP A 77 -8.19 1.41 -4.71
C ASP A 77 -9.61 1.23 -5.30
N PRO A 78 -10.26 0.06 -5.12
CA PRO A 78 -11.64 -0.19 -5.55
C PRO A 78 -12.67 0.81 -5.02
N SER A 79 -12.46 1.41 -3.85
CA SER A 79 -13.33 2.48 -3.30
C SER A 79 -13.35 3.73 -4.18
N ASN A 80 -12.28 3.97 -4.94
CA ASN A 80 -12.14 5.08 -5.89
C ASN A 80 -12.32 4.64 -7.35
N LYS A 81 -12.96 3.49 -7.62
CA LYS A 81 -13.21 2.99 -8.98
C LYS A 81 -14.07 3.92 -9.84
N ASP A 82 -14.99 4.67 -9.22
CA ASP A 82 -15.92 5.58 -9.91
C ASP A 82 -15.30 6.96 -10.18
N MET A 83 -14.10 7.23 -9.66
CA MET A 83 -13.35 8.45 -9.95
C MET A 83 -12.81 8.40 -11.38
N SER A 84 -13.06 9.46 -12.16
CA SER A 84 -12.58 9.55 -13.53
C SER A 84 -11.05 9.55 -13.59
N HIS A 85 -10.50 9.03 -14.70
CA HIS A 85 -9.06 9.07 -14.94
C HIS A 85 -8.51 10.50 -14.88
N ASP A 86 -9.19 11.46 -15.52
CA ASP A 86 -8.80 12.87 -15.50
C ASP A 86 -8.70 13.43 -14.07
N ARG A 87 -9.65 13.07 -13.19
CA ARG A 87 -9.62 13.49 -11.78
C ARG A 87 -8.43 12.88 -11.03
N LYS A 88 -8.10 11.61 -11.27
CA LYS A 88 -6.91 10.97 -10.69
C LYS A 88 -5.63 11.67 -11.13
N MET A 89 -5.54 12.06 -12.41
CA MET A 89 -4.41 12.81 -12.95
C MET A 89 -4.33 14.24 -12.41
N GLU A 90 -5.45 14.92 -12.19
CA GLU A 90 -5.47 16.23 -11.52
C GLU A 90 -4.91 16.16 -10.11
N VAL A 91 -5.29 15.12 -9.34
CA VAL A 91 -4.76 14.91 -7.97
C VAL A 91 -3.26 14.67 -8.01
N LEU A 92 -2.79 13.77 -8.88
CA LEU A 92 -1.36 13.49 -9.04
C LEU A 92 -0.59 14.77 -9.42
N GLN A 93 -1.03 15.49 -10.45
CA GLN A 93 -0.36 16.72 -10.92
C GLN A 93 -0.29 17.79 -9.83
N TYR A 94 -1.36 17.95 -9.06
CA TYR A 94 -1.40 18.89 -7.96
C TYR A 94 -0.40 18.54 -6.86
N LEU A 95 -0.33 17.27 -6.47
CA LEU A 95 0.58 16.79 -5.43
C LEU A 95 2.05 16.83 -5.88
N THR A 96 2.35 16.37 -7.11
CA THR A 96 3.69 16.50 -7.68
C THR A 96 4.10 17.97 -7.75
N GLY A 97 3.26 18.87 -8.25
CA GLY A 97 3.58 20.31 -8.29
C GLY A 97 3.77 20.95 -6.91
N LEU A 98 3.19 20.36 -5.86
CA LEU A 98 3.39 20.80 -4.48
C LEU A 98 4.75 20.35 -3.93
N LEU A 99 5.22 19.16 -4.29
CA LEU A 99 6.35 18.48 -3.67
C LEU A 99 7.64 18.53 -4.50
N ASP A 100 7.57 18.18 -5.79
CA ASP A 100 8.69 18.14 -6.73
C ASP A 100 9.14 19.58 -7.08
N LYS A 101 10.26 20.00 -6.49
CA LYS A 101 10.80 21.36 -6.59
C LYS A 101 11.89 21.49 -7.64
N ASP A 102 12.57 20.42 -7.98
CA ASP A 102 13.59 20.44 -9.02
C ASP A 102 13.09 20.00 -10.41
N HIS A 103 11.83 19.54 -10.48
CA HIS A 103 11.09 19.15 -11.67
C HIS A 103 11.69 17.94 -12.39
N ASP A 104 12.24 16.98 -11.64
CA ASP A 104 12.73 15.72 -12.19
C ASP A 104 11.63 14.66 -12.39
N GLY A 105 10.42 14.92 -11.86
CA GLY A 105 9.25 14.06 -12.00
C GLY A 105 9.07 13.06 -10.86
N GLU A 106 9.92 13.10 -9.85
CA GLU A 106 9.91 12.28 -8.65
C GLU A 106 9.84 13.20 -7.41
N VAL A 107 9.62 12.64 -6.22
CA VAL A 107 9.74 13.41 -4.97
C VAL A 107 10.78 12.75 -4.08
N SER A 108 11.89 13.43 -3.87
CA SER A 108 12.94 12.95 -2.96
C SER A 108 12.57 13.14 -1.49
N GLU A 109 13.20 12.34 -0.61
CA GLU A 109 13.07 12.53 0.86
C GLU A 109 13.41 13.98 1.26
N SER A 110 14.37 14.59 0.60
CA SER A 110 14.83 15.94 0.90
C SER A 110 13.79 17.02 0.57
N GLU A 111 13.07 16.87 -0.53
CA GLU A 111 11.98 17.77 -0.92
C GLU A 111 10.79 17.61 0.01
N PHE A 112 10.40 16.37 0.28
CA PHE A 112 9.32 16.07 1.20
C PHE A 112 9.60 16.63 2.60
N LYS A 113 10.80 16.40 3.14
CA LYS A 113 11.20 16.96 4.43
C LYS A 113 11.22 18.48 4.42
N THR A 114 11.73 19.10 3.36
CA THR A 114 11.73 20.56 3.23
C THR A 114 10.31 21.12 3.23
N PHE A 115 9.36 20.44 2.58
CA PHE A 115 7.95 20.79 2.60
C PHE A 115 7.36 20.74 4.02
N ILE A 116 7.61 19.65 4.77
CA ILE A 116 7.14 19.53 6.16
C ILE A 116 7.83 20.53 7.10
N ASP A 117 9.14 20.77 6.94
CA ASP A 117 9.92 21.72 7.75
C ASP A 117 9.44 23.18 7.55
N GLN A 118 8.72 23.48 6.46
CA GLN A 118 8.04 24.76 6.24
C GLN A 118 6.72 24.90 7.02
N GLY A 119 6.30 23.85 7.73
CA GLY A 119 5.03 23.79 8.48
C GLY A 119 3.83 23.41 7.62
N GLU A 120 4.07 22.91 6.41
CA GLU A 120 3.02 22.43 5.50
C GLU A 120 2.60 20.99 5.84
N THR A 121 1.46 20.57 5.30
CA THR A 121 0.95 19.19 5.38
C THR A 121 0.39 18.77 4.03
N LEU A 122 0.43 17.46 3.75
CA LEU A 122 -0.25 16.93 2.57
C LEU A 122 -1.77 17.24 2.65
N PRO A 123 -2.36 17.75 1.56
CA PRO A 123 -3.75 18.21 1.55
C PRO A 123 -4.72 17.03 1.46
N ASP A 124 -5.90 17.19 2.07
CA ASP A 124 -7.03 16.28 1.88
C ASP A 124 -7.63 16.51 0.49
N MET A 125 -7.56 15.49 -0.36
CA MET A 125 -8.06 15.55 -1.75
C MET A 125 -9.48 14.97 -1.89
N GLY A 126 -10.10 14.55 -0.79
CA GLY A 126 -11.42 13.93 -0.76
C GLY A 126 -11.42 12.52 -1.33
N THR A 127 -10.29 11.81 -1.24
CA THR A 127 -10.09 10.46 -1.80
C THR A 127 -10.29 9.36 -0.76
N GLY A 128 -10.54 9.73 0.50
CA GLY A 128 -10.61 8.81 1.62
C GLY A 128 -9.33 8.81 2.46
N PRO A 129 -9.17 7.81 3.34
CA PRO A 129 -8.03 7.73 4.24
C PRO A 129 -6.71 7.46 3.52
N GLY A 130 -6.75 6.87 2.32
CA GLY A 130 -5.57 6.53 1.52
C GLY A 130 -5.59 5.05 1.17
N HIS A 131 -4.43 4.48 0.91
CA HIS A 131 -4.23 3.03 0.79
C HIS A 131 -2.76 2.71 1.07
N HIS A 132 -2.50 1.71 1.91
CA HIS A 132 -1.15 1.35 2.35
C HIS A 132 -0.80 -0.13 2.03
N GLY A 133 -1.80 -1.01 2.02
CA GLY A 133 -1.64 -2.46 1.96
C GLY A 133 -1.71 -3.09 0.58
N ASP A 134 -1.82 -4.42 0.55
CA ASP A 134 -2.44 -5.18 -0.53
C ASP A 134 -3.90 -5.49 -0.17
N ASP A 135 -4.65 -6.13 -1.08
CA ASP A 135 -6.08 -6.41 -0.89
C ASP A 135 -6.38 -7.17 0.42
N GLU A 136 -5.48 -8.04 0.88
CA GLU A 136 -5.65 -8.80 2.13
C GLU A 136 -5.45 -7.90 3.36
N TYR A 137 -4.41 -7.07 3.36
CA TYR A 137 -4.16 -6.14 4.46
C TYR A 137 -5.27 -5.09 4.58
N GLU A 138 -5.75 -4.55 3.46
CA GLU A 138 -6.87 -3.60 3.43
C GLU A 138 -8.16 -4.22 3.97
N TYR A 139 -8.46 -5.48 3.62
CA TYR A 139 -9.57 -6.22 4.20
C TYR A 139 -9.41 -6.39 5.72
N GLU A 140 -8.21 -6.77 6.19
CA GLU A 140 -7.94 -6.95 7.61
C GLU A 140 -8.19 -5.64 8.40
N ILE A 141 -7.60 -4.53 7.98
CA ILE A 141 -7.64 -3.28 8.76
C ILE A 141 -8.95 -2.50 8.62
N HIS A 142 -9.62 -2.55 7.46
CA HIS A 142 -10.81 -1.72 7.21
C HIS A 142 -12.13 -2.45 7.44
N HIS A 143 -12.12 -3.77 7.26
CA HIS A 143 -13.32 -4.58 7.40
C HIS A 143 -13.21 -5.52 8.61
N TRP A 144 -12.18 -6.37 8.66
CA TRP A 144 -12.06 -7.38 9.70
C TRP A 144 -12.00 -6.74 11.09
N GLU A 145 -11.01 -5.90 11.37
CA GLU A 145 -10.88 -5.26 12.69
C GLU A 145 -12.08 -4.38 13.08
N LYS A 146 -12.81 -3.85 12.10
CA LYS A 146 -13.96 -2.96 12.34
C LYS A 146 -15.22 -3.72 12.75
N TYR A 147 -15.45 -4.90 12.17
CA TYR A 147 -16.69 -5.65 12.34
C TYR A 147 -16.50 -6.98 13.10
N HIS A 148 -15.27 -7.45 13.21
CA HIS A 148 -14.89 -8.71 13.85
C HIS A 148 -13.93 -8.47 15.02
N ASP A 149 -14.50 -8.26 16.22
CA ASP A 149 -13.76 -8.07 17.47
C ASP A 149 -13.95 -9.25 18.45
N GLU A 150 -13.40 -9.12 19.66
CA GLU A 150 -13.50 -10.14 20.71
C GLU A 150 -14.96 -10.44 21.18
N ASN A 151 -15.92 -9.60 20.80
CA ASN A 151 -17.34 -9.73 21.12
C ASN A 151 -18.18 -10.21 19.94
N THR A 152 -17.59 -10.34 18.74
CA THR A 152 -18.28 -10.79 17.53
C THR A 152 -18.86 -12.18 17.71
N LYS A 153 -20.14 -12.33 17.38
CA LYS A 153 -20.85 -13.62 17.47
C LYS A 153 -20.77 -14.34 16.14
N LEU A 154 -21.03 -15.65 16.17
CA LEU A 154 -21.05 -16.49 14.97
C LEU A 154 -21.98 -15.96 13.86
N GLU A 155 -23.08 -15.31 14.25
CA GLU A 155 -24.07 -14.72 13.35
C GLU A 155 -23.62 -13.40 12.71
N ASP A 156 -22.58 -12.76 13.26
CA ASP A 156 -21.98 -11.52 12.77
C ASP A 156 -20.73 -11.80 11.90
N LEU A 157 -20.33 -13.07 11.71
CA LEU A 157 -19.12 -13.43 10.96
C LEU A 157 -19.22 -13.32 9.43
N THR A 158 -20.36 -12.88 8.90
CA THR A 158 -20.57 -12.85 7.44
C THR A 158 -21.30 -11.59 7.03
N HIS A 159 -20.53 -10.64 6.53
CA HIS A 159 -20.97 -9.43 5.86
C HIS A 159 -20.90 -9.61 4.34
N PRO A 160 -21.67 -8.82 3.58
CA PRO A 160 -21.54 -8.77 2.13
C PRO A 160 -20.10 -8.56 1.64
N GLU A 161 -19.34 -7.71 2.33
CA GLU A 161 -17.94 -7.40 2.04
C GLU A 161 -17.02 -8.61 2.27
N ASP A 162 -17.26 -9.43 3.32
CA ASP A 162 -16.52 -10.69 3.55
C ASP A 162 -16.73 -11.65 2.36
N ILE A 163 -17.97 -11.76 1.87
CA ILE A 163 -18.31 -12.63 0.73
C ILE A 163 -17.63 -12.15 -0.56
N GLU A 164 -17.63 -10.83 -0.79
CA GLU A 164 -16.98 -10.24 -1.97
C GLU A 164 -15.46 -10.44 -1.95
N HIS A 165 -14.81 -10.25 -0.79
CA HIS A 165 -13.39 -10.51 -0.59
C HIS A 165 -13.02 -11.95 -0.92
N PHE A 166 -13.68 -12.93 -0.30
CA PHE A 166 -13.38 -14.35 -0.55
C PHE A 166 -13.67 -14.77 -1.98
N LYS A 167 -14.76 -14.28 -2.57
CA LYS A 167 -15.07 -14.54 -3.98
C LYS A 167 -13.99 -14.00 -4.91
N HIS A 168 -13.40 -12.84 -4.60
CA HIS A 168 -12.28 -12.31 -5.37
C HIS A 168 -11.07 -13.25 -5.34
N HIS A 169 -10.71 -13.77 -4.16
CA HIS A 169 -9.66 -14.77 -4.02
C HIS A 169 -9.95 -16.08 -4.78
N GLU A 170 -11.19 -16.59 -4.72
CA GLU A 170 -11.59 -17.76 -5.51
C GLU A 170 -11.43 -17.55 -7.03
N ASP A 171 -11.71 -16.33 -7.51
CA ASP A 171 -11.55 -15.97 -8.92
C ASP A 171 -10.07 -15.85 -9.32
N LEU A 172 -9.23 -15.28 -8.45
CA LEU A 172 -7.77 -15.20 -8.64
C LEU A 172 -7.12 -16.59 -8.63
N GLU A 173 -7.47 -17.46 -7.68
CA GLU A 173 -6.96 -18.83 -7.61
C GLU A 173 -7.31 -19.60 -8.88
N ARG A 174 -8.56 -19.51 -9.34
CA ARG A 174 -9.00 -20.15 -10.59
C ARG A 174 -8.24 -19.63 -11.82
N ALA A 175 -7.96 -18.33 -11.86
CA ALA A 175 -7.18 -17.74 -12.95
C ALA A 175 -5.72 -18.23 -12.92
N GLN A 176 -5.12 -18.34 -11.73
CA GLN A 176 -3.78 -18.89 -11.55
C GLN A 176 -3.71 -20.36 -11.96
N GLU A 177 -4.65 -21.20 -11.51
CA GLU A 177 -4.71 -22.61 -11.92
C GLU A 177 -4.82 -22.78 -13.43
N ALA A 178 -5.63 -21.92 -14.09
CA ALA A 178 -5.75 -21.92 -15.54
C ALA A 178 -4.43 -21.52 -16.23
N GLN A 179 -3.72 -20.52 -15.70
CA GLN A 179 -2.41 -20.12 -16.21
C GLN A 179 -1.37 -21.23 -16.02
N GLU A 180 -1.30 -21.86 -14.84
CA GLU A 180 -0.40 -22.97 -14.56
C GLU A 180 -0.68 -24.19 -15.44
N ALA A 181 -1.95 -24.45 -15.76
CA ALA A 181 -2.33 -25.48 -16.71
C ALA A 181 -1.82 -25.16 -18.12
N MET A 182 -1.87 -23.89 -18.53
CA MET A 182 -1.33 -23.44 -19.81
C MET A 182 0.20 -23.51 -19.87
N ASP A 183 0.90 -23.17 -18.79
CA ASP A 183 2.37 -23.19 -18.73
C ASP A 183 2.94 -24.61 -18.80
N LYS A 184 2.16 -25.63 -18.41
CA LYS A 184 2.49 -27.05 -18.59
C LYS A 184 2.41 -27.51 -20.04
N ILE A 185 1.74 -26.75 -20.91
CA ILE A 185 1.60 -27.08 -22.33
C ILE A 185 2.82 -26.55 -23.08
N SER A 186 3.74 -27.45 -23.45
CA SER A 186 4.99 -27.09 -24.14
C SER A 186 4.78 -26.48 -25.54
N ILE A 187 3.66 -26.80 -26.20
CA ILE A 187 3.32 -26.30 -27.54
C ILE A 187 1.83 -25.99 -27.58
N ILE A 188 1.48 -24.72 -27.76
CA ILE A 188 0.10 -24.29 -28.01
C ILE A 188 -0.16 -24.48 -29.51
N GLU A 189 -0.88 -25.55 -29.88
CA GLU A 189 -1.10 -25.92 -31.29
C GLU A 189 -1.79 -24.82 -32.10
N ASP A 190 -2.66 -24.03 -31.47
CA ASP A 190 -3.31 -22.87 -32.08
C ASP A 190 -2.34 -21.75 -32.46
N ASN A 191 -1.20 -21.66 -31.76
CA ASN A 191 -0.12 -20.72 -32.08
C ASN A 191 0.84 -21.26 -33.15
N ILE A 192 0.71 -22.53 -33.57
CA ILE A 192 1.51 -23.08 -34.67
C ILE A 192 1.04 -22.43 -35.98
N PRO A 193 1.91 -21.71 -36.73
CA PRO A 193 1.54 -21.13 -38.02
C PRO A 193 1.05 -22.20 -39.00
N ALA A 194 0.04 -21.88 -39.82
CA ALA A 194 -0.60 -22.84 -40.73
C ALA A 194 0.37 -23.63 -41.62
N LYS A 195 1.49 -23.02 -42.04
CA LYS A 195 2.54 -23.67 -42.85
C LYS A 195 3.27 -24.84 -42.15
N PHE A 196 3.11 -25.01 -40.83
CA PHE A 196 3.72 -26.08 -40.04
C PHE A 196 2.70 -27.10 -39.50
N ARG A 197 1.39 -26.91 -39.75
CA ARG A 197 0.36 -27.88 -39.36
C ARG A 197 0.31 -28.99 -40.41
N ARG A 198 0.42 -30.27 -40.00
CA ARG A 198 0.22 -31.41 -40.90
C ARG A 198 -1.29 -31.62 -41.10
N HIS A 199 -1.71 -31.65 -42.37
CA HIS A 199 -3.07 -32.06 -42.78
C HIS A 199 -3.23 -33.58 -42.69
#